data_AF-A0AB32X8G5-F1
#
_entry.id   AF-A0AB32X8G5-F1
#
_cell.length_a   1.000
_cell.length_b   1.000
_cell.length_c   1.000
_cell.angle_alpha   90.00
_cell.angle_beta   90.00
_cell.angle_gamma   90.00
#
_symmetry.space_group_name_H-M   'P 1'
#
loop_
_entity.id
_entity.type
_entity.pdbx_description
1 polymer ?
#
loop_
_entity_poly.entity_id
_entity_poly.type
_entity_poly.pdbx_seq_one_letter_code
_entity_poly.pdbx_strand_id
1 'polypeptide(L)'
;MKDISNQDLSASDLGIDLSVYNEIERQFLEESVFDVVDGKIVSKRNKIFDKNEKDGNNKSNLERMQEGNAPLCKDGMSMELHHLRQEDDGIIIELTSTEHKKYYKDLHLSKKESEINRSAFNAFRRNYYKKRAKELENETA
;
A
#
# COMPACT_ATOMS: atom_id res chain seq x y z
N MET A 1 -1.15 -26.84 -10.72
CA MET A 1 -2.01 -26.23 -9.69
C MET A 1 -2.31 -24.82 -10.15
N LYS A 2 -3.57 -24.40 -10.19
CA LYS A 2 -3.89 -22.98 -10.43
C LYS A 2 -3.59 -22.27 -9.13
N ASP A 3 -2.58 -21.39 -9.10
CA ASP A 3 -2.30 -20.54 -7.95
C ASP A 3 -3.53 -19.64 -7.72
N ILE A 4 -4.20 -19.83 -6.59
CA ILE A 4 -5.41 -19.08 -6.18
C ILE A 4 -4.98 -17.80 -5.44
N SER A 5 -3.95 -17.08 -5.93
CA SER A 5 -3.34 -15.98 -5.16
C SER A 5 -3.62 -14.58 -5.69
N ASN A 6 -4.49 -14.39 -6.68
CA ASN A 6 -4.79 -13.07 -7.25
C ASN A 6 -6.28 -12.74 -7.14
N GLN A 7 -6.86 -12.85 -5.95
CA GLN A 7 -8.20 -12.33 -5.72
C GLN A 7 -8.13 -11.19 -4.70
N ASP A 8 -8.38 -9.98 -5.19
CA ASP A 8 -8.57 -8.81 -4.35
C ASP A 8 -9.66 -9.12 -3.31
N LEU A 9 -9.30 -8.96 -2.03
CA LEU A 9 -10.18 -9.20 -0.89
C LEU A 9 -10.94 -7.92 -0.54
N SER A 10 -12.12 -8.10 0.05
CA SER A 10 -12.84 -7.03 0.73
C SER A 10 -12.47 -6.96 2.22
N ALA A 11 -12.77 -5.83 2.87
CA ALA A 11 -12.61 -5.69 4.31
C ALA A 11 -13.37 -6.78 5.09
N SER A 12 -14.57 -7.15 4.62
CA SER A 12 -15.38 -8.22 5.22
C SER A 12 -14.75 -9.61 5.10
N ASP A 13 -14.06 -9.91 3.98
CA ASP A 13 -13.39 -11.21 3.80
C ASP A 13 -12.26 -11.42 4.81
N LEU A 14 -11.68 -10.31 5.27
CA LEU A 14 -10.62 -10.28 6.28
C LEU A 14 -11.14 -10.05 7.71
N GLY A 15 -12.46 -9.94 7.91
CA GLY A 15 -13.04 -9.64 9.21
C GLY A 15 -12.65 -8.27 9.76
N ILE A 16 -12.28 -7.32 8.89
CA ILE A 16 -11.88 -5.97 9.28
C ILE A 16 -13.13 -5.15 9.57
N ASP A 17 -13.30 -4.74 10.82
CA ASP A 17 -14.32 -3.77 11.20
C ASP A 17 -13.84 -2.35 10.88
N LEU A 18 -14.31 -1.79 9.76
CA LEU A 18 -13.98 -0.42 9.35
C LEU A 18 -14.49 0.63 10.35
N SER A 19 -15.43 0.29 11.24
CA SER A 19 -16.01 1.23 12.19
C SER A 19 -15.03 1.72 13.26
N VAL A 20 -13.95 0.98 13.50
CA VAL A 20 -12.93 1.31 14.51
C VAL A 20 -11.88 2.32 14.03
N TYR A 21 -11.86 2.63 12.73
CA TYR A 21 -10.92 3.58 12.12
C TYR A 21 -11.48 5.00 12.11
N ASN A 22 -10.61 6.00 12.17
CA ASN A 22 -11.07 7.39 12.05
C ASN A 22 -11.58 7.70 10.62
N GLU A 23 -12.21 8.85 10.44
CA GLU A 23 -12.85 9.22 9.17
C GLU A 23 -11.88 9.13 7.97
N ILE A 24 -10.64 9.62 8.13
CA ILE A 24 -9.65 9.63 7.06
C ILE A 24 -9.12 8.23 6.77
N GLU A 25 -8.75 7.47 7.80
CA GLU A 25 -8.27 6.09 7.63
C GLU A 25 -9.34 5.22 6.95
N ARG A 26 -10.60 5.35 7.40
CA ARG A 26 -11.74 4.64 6.84
C ARG A 26 -11.98 5.00 5.39
N GLN A 27 -11.95 6.29 5.04
CA GLN A 27 -12.10 6.73 3.66
C GLN A 27 -11.07 6.03 2.76
N PHE A 28 -9.80 6.00 3.15
CA PHE A 28 -8.78 5.34 2.34
C PHE A 28 -8.96 3.82 2.26
N LEU A 29 -9.39 3.17 3.34
CA LEU A 29 -9.70 1.74 3.36
C LEU A 29 -10.91 1.39 2.45
N GLU A 30 -11.94 2.24 2.42
CA GLU A 30 -13.12 2.08 1.57
C GLU A 30 -12.79 2.27 0.07
N GLU A 31 -11.78 3.08 -0.25
CA GLU A 31 -11.27 3.28 -1.61
C GLU A 31 -10.31 2.16 -2.09
N SER A 32 -10.01 1.19 -1.22
CA SER A 32 -8.99 0.18 -1.45
C SER A 32 -9.54 -1.20 -1.78
N VAL A 33 -8.68 -2.03 -2.36
CA VAL A 33 -8.79 -3.48 -2.33
C VAL A 33 -7.76 -4.05 -1.36
N PHE A 34 -8.00 -5.24 -0.82
CA PHE A 34 -7.13 -5.82 0.19
C PHE A 34 -6.36 -7.03 -0.33
N ASP A 35 -5.18 -7.25 0.24
CA ASP A 35 -4.33 -8.39 -0.04
C ASP A 35 -3.56 -8.80 1.23
N VAL A 36 -3.06 -10.03 1.25
CA VAL A 36 -2.20 -10.54 2.32
C VAL A 36 -0.82 -10.83 1.75
N VAL A 37 0.14 -9.96 2.05
CA VAL A 37 1.51 -10.06 1.57
C VAL A 37 2.44 -10.39 2.73
N ASP A 38 3.11 -11.54 2.66
CA ASP A 38 4.04 -12.00 3.70
C ASP A 38 3.44 -11.99 5.12
N GLY A 39 2.15 -12.34 5.24
CA GLY A 39 1.43 -12.36 6.50
C GLY A 39 0.94 -11.00 7.01
N LYS A 40 1.14 -9.91 6.24
CA LYS A 40 0.62 -8.57 6.55
C LYS A 40 -0.54 -8.21 5.61
N ILE A 41 -1.59 -7.63 6.17
CA ILE A 41 -2.72 -7.10 5.38
C ILE A 41 -2.27 -5.79 4.73
N VAL A 42 -2.43 -5.70 3.41
CA VAL A 42 -2.14 -4.49 2.64
C VAL A 42 -3.41 -4.00 1.94
N SER A 43 -3.71 -2.71 2.13
CA SER A 43 -4.77 -1.96 1.49
C SER A 43 -4.21 -1.26 0.25
N LYS A 44 -4.50 -1.81 -0.94
CA LYS A 44 -3.99 -1.39 -2.24
C LYS A 44 -4.95 -0.38 -2.89
N ARG A 45 -4.44 0.76 -3.35
CA ARG A 45 -5.23 1.86 -3.95
C ARG A 45 -4.88 2.01 -5.43
N ASN A 46 -5.33 1.05 -6.25
CA ASN A 46 -4.99 0.91 -7.68
C ASN A 46 -5.25 2.17 -8.51
N LYS A 47 -6.14 3.07 -8.07
CA LYS A 47 -6.54 4.27 -8.81
C LYS A 47 -5.60 5.47 -8.61
N ILE A 48 -4.68 5.46 -7.64
CA ILE A 48 -3.84 6.62 -7.30
C ILE A 48 -2.55 6.72 -8.12
N PHE A 49 -2.22 5.71 -8.91
CA PHE A 49 -1.09 5.70 -9.84
C PHE A 49 -1.46 4.97 -11.15
N ASP A 50 -0.66 5.12 -12.20
CA ASP A 50 -0.73 4.33 -13.43
C ASP A 50 0.57 3.56 -13.61
N LYS A 51 0.49 2.23 -13.83
CA LYS A 51 1.68 1.38 -14.00
C LYS A 51 2.55 1.77 -15.21
N ASN A 52 1.95 2.37 -16.24
CA ASN A 52 2.63 2.76 -17.47
C ASN A 52 3.14 4.22 -17.44
N GLU A 53 2.75 5.00 -16.45
CA GLU A 53 3.25 6.38 -16.28
C GLU A 53 4.75 6.37 -16.05
N LYS A 54 5.46 7.27 -16.74
CA LYS A 54 6.91 7.34 -16.76
C LYS A 54 7.43 8.54 -16.00
N ASP A 55 8.53 8.35 -15.29
CA ASP A 55 9.26 9.43 -14.65
C ASP A 55 10.11 10.24 -15.64
N GLY A 56 10.80 11.27 -15.14
CA GLY A 56 11.67 12.14 -15.95
C GLY A 56 12.86 11.43 -16.61
N ASN A 57 13.17 10.19 -16.21
CA ASN A 57 14.19 9.34 -16.83
C ASN A 57 13.58 8.32 -17.79
N ASN A 58 12.32 8.50 -18.22
CA ASN A 58 11.57 7.62 -19.12
C ASN A 58 11.34 6.20 -18.54
N LYS A 59 11.37 6.06 -17.22
CA LYS A 59 11.12 4.79 -16.52
C LYS A 59 9.70 4.72 -16.01
N SER A 60 8.99 3.66 -16.38
CA SER A 60 7.61 3.42 -15.96
C SER A 60 7.50 3.05 -14.48
N ASN A 61 6.33 3.29 -13.90
CA ASN A 61 6.01 2.84 -12.55
C ASN A 61 6.15 1.32 -12.39
N LEU A 62 5.80 0.55 -13.42
CA LEU A 62 6.03 -0.89 -13.43
C LEU A 62 7.52 -1.23 -13.28
N GLU A 63 8.39 -0.61 -14.06
CA GLU A 63 9.85 -0.81 -13.97
C GLU A 63 10.42 -0.35 -12.62
N ARG A 64 9.90 0.74 -12.04
CA ARG A 64 10.27 1.18 -10.69
C ARG A 64 9.95 0.09 -9.66
N MET A 65 8.74 -0.46 -9.72
CA MET A 65 8.28 -1.48 -8.79
C MET A 65 9.00 -2.83 -8.96
N GLN A 66 9.36 -3.23 -10.19
CA GLN A 66 10.19 -4.42 -10.45
C GLN A 66 11.56 -4.35 -9.75
N GLU A 67 12.11 -3.15 -9.56
CA GLU A 67 13.35 -2.93 -8.81
C GLU A 67 13.15 -2.85 -7.29
N GLY A 68 11.90 -2.86 -6.83
CA GLY A 68 11.51 -2.67 -5.45
C GLY A 68 11.42 -1.19 -5.04
N ASN A 69 11.32 -0.28 -5.99
CA ASN A 69 11.11 1.15 -5.75
C ASN A 69 9.61 1.49 -5.77
N ALA A 70 9.25 2.55 -5.05
CA ALA A 70 7.88 3.04 -5.06
C ALA A 70 7.51 3.63 -6.44
N PRO A 71 6.28 3.42 -6.92
CA PRO A 71 5.76 4.17 -8.05
C PRO A 71 5.58 5.64 -7.70
N LEU A 72 5.48 6.48 -8.72
CA LEU A 72 4.95 7.83 -8.65
C LEU A 72 3.42 7.78 -8.78
N CYS A 73 2.73 8.46 -7.88
CA CYS A 73 1.30 8.65 -7.91
C CYS A 73 0.93 9.76 -8.90
N LYS A 74 -0.37 9.85 -9.24
CA LYS A 74 -0.92 10.83 -10.19
C LYS A 74 -0.69 12.30 -9.81
N ASP A 75 -0.36 12.56 -8.54
CA ASP A 75 0.03 13.88 -8.04
C ASP A 75 1.53 14.19 -8.26
N GLY A 76 2.27 13.29 -8.92
CA GLY A 76 3.71 13.37 -9.17
C GLY A 76 4.57 12.98 -7.96
N MET A 77 3.96 12.63 -6.83
CA MET A 77 4.67 12.28 -5.60
C MET A 77 4.86 10.78 -5.46
N SER A 78 5.88 10.35 -4.72
CA SER A 78 6.08 8.92 -4.46
C SER A 78 4.95 8.34 -3.62
N MET A 79 4.59 7.10 -3.91
CA MET A 79 3.75 6.29 -3.03
C MET A 79 4.52 5.93 -1.75
N GLU A 80 3.81 5.92 -0.63
CA GLU A 80 4.30 5.54 0.67
C GLU A 80 3.43 4.42 1.25
N LEU A 81 4.07 3.51 2.01
CA LEU A 81 3.38 2.48 2.78
C LEU A 81 3.32 2.93 4.24
N HIS A 82 2.11 3.04 4.77
CA HIS A 82 1.87 3.50 6.15
C HIS A 82 1.18 2.41 6.98
N HIS A 83 1.62 2.20 8.22
CA HIS A 83 0.91 1.30 9.13
C HIS A 83 -0.16 2.10 9.88
N LEU A 84 -1.41 1.69 9.76
CA LEU A 84 -2.49 2.26 10.56
C LEU A 84 -2.25 1.97 12.04
N ARG A 85 -2.55 2.96 12.89
CA ARG A 85 -2.43 2.88 14.37
C ARG A 85 -1.01 2.60 14.94
N GLN A 86 0.03 2.57 14.09
CA GLN A 86 1.41 2.27 14.47
C GLN A 86 1.63 0.89 15.13
N GLU A 87 0.71 -0.05 14.89
CA GLU A 87 0.78 -1.44 15.37
C GLU A 87 1.52 -2.29 14.31
N ASP A 88 2.43 -3.19 14.71
CA ASP A 88 3.19 -4.02 13.75
C ASP A 88 2.29 -5.02 12.99
N ASP A 89 1.19 -5.43 13.61
CA ASP A 89 0.10 -6.22 13.01
C ASP A 89 -1.00 -5.35 12.36
N GLY A 90 -0.82 -4.03 12.35
CA GLY A 90 -1.74 -3.09 11.73
C GLY A 90 -1.78 -3.22 10.19
N ILE A 91 -2.93 -2.83 9.62
CA ILE A 91 -3.09 -2.75 8.15
C ILE A 91 -2.06 -1.78 7.59
N ILE A 92 -1.35 -2.21 6.55
CA ILE A 92 -0.48 -1.35 5.75
C ILE A 92 -1.32 -0.74 4.63
N ILE A 93 -1.28 0.59 4.47
CA ILE A 93 -2.03 1.30 3.44
C ILE A 93 -1.12 2.03 2.47
N GLU A 94 -1.47 1.99 1.18
CA GLU A 94 -0.84 2.82 0.13
C GLU A 94 -1.36 4.26 0.22
N LEU A 95 -0.47 5.23 0.35
CA LEU A 95 -0.80 6.67 0.34
C LEU A 95 0.10 7.40 -0.64
N THR A 96 -0.35 8.52 -1.19
CA THR A 96 0.60 9.47 -1.78
C THR A 96 1.33 10.22 -0.67
N SER A 97 2.59 10.64 -0.91
CA SER A 97 3.32 11.51 0.02
C SER A 97 2.54 12.80 0.36
N THR A 98 1.76 13.31 -0.60
CA THR A 98 0.87 14.47 -0.38
C THR A 98 -0.22 14.15 0.64
N GLU A 99 -0.91 13.02 0.50
CA GLU A 99 -1.95 12.58 1.43
C GLU A 99 -1.37 12.34 2.83
N HIS A 100 -0.25 11.63 2.92
CA HIS A 100 0.41 11.35 4.20
C HIS A 100 0.78 12.65 4.92
N LYS A 101 1.33 13.63 4.21
CA LYS A 101 1.64 14.95 4.78
C LYS A 101 0.38 15.73 5.17
N LYS A 102 -0.65 15.72 4.34
CA LYS A 102 -1.89 16.47 4.55
C LYS A 102 -2.65 15.97 5.79
N TYR A 103 -2.71 14.64 5.96
CA TYR A 103 -3.46 13.97 7.02
C TYR A 103 -2.55 13.41 8.12
N TYR A 104 -1.35 13.97 8.28
CA TYR A 104 -0.35 13.50 9.24
C TYR A 104 -0.91 13.31 10.65
N LYS A 105 -1.75 14.25 11.13
CA LYS A 105 -2.33 14.18 12.47
C LYS A 105 -3.32 13.01 12.61
N ASP A 106 -4.15 12.80 11.59
CA ASP A 106 -5.17 11.74 11.57
C ASP A 106 -4.53 10.35 11.42
N LEU A 107 -3.41 10.26 10.69
CA LEU A 107 -2.64 9.03 10.47
C LEU A 107 -1.70 8.66 11.64
N HIS A 108 -1.47 9.60 12.56
CA HIS A 108 -0.59 9.44 13.73
C HIS A 108 -1.28 9.82 15.04
N LEU A 109 -2.56 9.46 15.20
CA LEU A 109 -3.31 9.72 16.44
C LEU A 109 -2.82 8.89 17.64
N SER A 110 -2.19 7.74 17.41
CA SER A 110 -1.67 6.88 18.48
C SER A 110 -0.48 7.54 19.18
N LYS A 111 -0.56 7.64 20.52
CA LYS A 111 0.57 8.06 21.38
C LYS A 111 1.52 6.91 21.74
N LYS A 112 1.34 5.74 21.13
CA LYS A 112 2.20 4.58 21.37
C LYS A 112 3.57 4.83 20.72
N GLU A 113 4.62 4.28 21.33
CA GLU A 113 5.89 4.18 20.61
C GLU A 113 5.72 3.23 19.42
N SER A 114 6.36 3.56 18.29
CA SER A 114 6.29 2.72 17.11
C SER A 114 6.93 1.36 17.39
N GLU A 115 6.16 0.29 17.24
CA GLU A 115 6.65 -1.09 17.37
C GLU A 115 7.36 -1.58 16.09
N ILE A 116 7.48 -0.73 15.08
CA ILE A 116 7.96 -1.10 13.74
C ILE A 116 9.48 -1.22 13.71
N ASN A 117 9.97 -2.43 13.43
CA ASN A 117 11.37 -2.62 13.04
C ASN A 117 11.62 -2.03 11.64
N ARG A 118 12.27 -0.87 11.59
CA ARG A 118 12.53 -0.12 10.34
C ARG A 118 13.31 -0.92 9.30
N SER A 119 14.27 -1.75 9.71
CA SER A 119 15.07 -2.55 8.78
C SER A 119 14.21 -3.66 8.14
N ALA A 120 13.44 -4.38 8.97
CA ALA A 120 12.50 -5.39 8.51
C ALA A 120 11.42 -4.78 7.60
N PHE A 121 10.88 -3.62 7.96
CA PHE A 121 9.89 -2.93 7.15
C PHE A 121 10.45 -2.45 5.81
N ASN A 122 11.70 -1.96 5.77
CA ASN A 122 12.35 -1.61 4.51
C ASN A 122 12.54 -2.82 3.60
N ALA A 123 12.86 -4.00 4.15
CA ALA A 123 12.94 -5.23 3.39
C ALA A 123 11.56 -5.66 2.86
N PHE A 124 10.53 -5.62 3.72
CA PHE A 124 9.15 -5.87 3.34
C PHE A 124 8.70 -4.94 2.20
N ARG A 125 8.88 -3.62 2.35
CA ARG A 125 8.48 -2.61 1.37
C ARG A 125 9.08 -2.88 -0.01
N ARG A 126 10.37 -3.23 -0.08
CA ARG A 126 11.02 -3.57 -1.36
C ARG A 126 10.45 -4.85 -1.98
N ASN A 127 10.15 -5.85 -1.15
CA ASN A 127 9.54 -7.09 -1.62
C ASN A 127 8.09 -6.88 -2.09
N TYR A 128 7.33 -6.07 -1.34
CA TYR A 128 5.97 -5.67 -1.65
C TYR A 128 5.89 -5.08 -3.06
N TYR A 129 6.69 -4.05 -3.37
CA TYR A 129 6.64 -3.44 -4.71
C TYR A 129 7.00 -4.43 -5.83
N LYS A 130 7.92 -5.36 -5.58
CA LYS A 130 8.24 -6.40 -6.57
C LYS A 130 7.09 -7.37 -6.82
N LYS A 131 6.35 -7.75 -5.78
CA LYS A 131 5.14 -8.57 -5.90
C LYS A 131 4.03 -7.80 -6.59
N ARG A 132 3.84 -6.54 -6.21
CA ARG A 132 2.90 -5.61 -6.83
C ARG A 132 3.13 -5.44 -8.33
N ALA A 133 4.39 -5.35 -8.76
CA ALA A 133 4.74 -5.33 -10.18
C ALA A 133 4.29 -6.62 -10.90
N LYS A 134 4.57 -7.79 -10.33
CA LYS A 134 4.19 -9.08 -10.91
C LYS A 134 2.68 -9.25 -11.03
N GLU A 135 1.92 -8.82 -10.02
CA GLU A 135 0.45 -8.78 -10.08
C GLU A 135 -0.01 -7.97 -11.29
N LEU A 136 0.50 -6.75 -11.43
CA LEU A 136 0.12 -5.81 -12.50
C LEU A 136 0.55 -6.30 -13.88
N GLU A 137 1.63 -7.07 -14.01
CA GLU A 137 1.99 -7.74 -15.27
C GLU A 137 0.95 -8.76 -15.67
N ASN A 138 0.53 -9.59 -14.71
CA ASN A 138 -0.40 -10.70 -14.93
C ASN A 138 -1.85 -10.24 -15.18
N GLU A 139 -2.24 -9.04 -14.76
CA GLU A 139 -3.55 -8.44 -15.09
C GLU A 139 -3.67 -8.03 -16.57
N THR A 140 -2.57 -7.99 -17.32
CA THR A 140 -2.53 -7.60 -18.74
C THR A 140 -2.48 -8.78 -19.71
N ALA A 141 -2.57 -10.02 -19.20
CA ALA A 141 -2.50 -11.26 -19.99
C ALA A 141 -3.88 -11.89 -20.23
#